data_AF-A0A7J3MX10-F1
#
_entry.id   AF-A0A7J3MX10-F1
#
_cell.length_a   1.000
_cell.length_b   1.000
_cell.length_c   1.000
_cell.angle_alpha   90.00
_cell.angle_beta   90.00
_cell.angle_gamma   90.00
#
_symmetry.space_group_name_H-M   'P 1'
#
loop_
_entity.id
_entity.type
_entity.pdbx_description
1 polymer ?
#
loop_
_entity_poly.entity_id
_entity_poly.type
_entity_poly.pdbx_seq_one_letter_code
_entity_poly.pdbx_strand_id
1 'polypeptide(L)'
;EEILQRCFTALRYRPDILVVGEVRGREISALVRAVASGSGSTTTFHASSPEEYEMAVRNLLPRDLYTMLSLNTALLIFVSRIRIENSLARRIWKVYERVNDEWREIYGPENDSIYTSYILKRLSRRLLIDDIEADLEYRTKILMSTQQGFESVEKLLKKFYRV
;
A
#
# COMPACT_ATOMS: atom_id res chain seq x y z
N GLU A 1 -23.96 2.11 3.15
CA GLU A 1 -24.20 3.57 3.15
C GLU A 1 -23.55 4.27 4.34
N GLU A 2 -23.63 3.70 5.54
CA GLU A 2 -23.01 4.26 6.75
C GLU A 2 -21.47 4.44 6.67
N ILE A 3 -20.72 3.45 6.15
CA ILE A 3 -19.25 3.52 6.05
C ILE A 3 -18.81 4.69 5.17
N LEU A 4 -19.47 4.88 4.02
CA LEU A 4 -19.18 5.99 3.11
C LEU A 4 -19.35 7.34 3.83
N GLN A 5 -20.43 7.50 4.59
CA GLN A 5 -20.70 8.73 5.34
C GLN A 5 -19.67 8.98 6.44
N ARG A 6 -19.23 7.93 7.14
CA ARG A 6 -18.15 8.01 8.14
C ARG A 6 -16.83 8.44 7.48
N CYS A 7 -16.49 7.87 6.32
CA CYS A 7 -15.29 8.26 5.58
C CYS A 7 -15.36 9.74 5.15
N PHE A 8 -16.48 10.20 4.59
CA PHE A 8 -16.63 11.62 4.22
C PHE A 8 -16.60 12.57 5.42
N THR A 9 -17.13 12.14 6.57
CA THR A 9 -16.98 12.91 7.81
C THR A 9 -15.52 12.99 8.23
N ALA A 10 -14.79 11.87 8.18
CA ALA A 10 -13.35 11.83 8.50
C ALA A 10 -12.53 12.78 7.61
N LEU A 11 -12.84 12.86 6.31
CA LEU A 11 -12.14 13.76 5.38
C LEU A 11 -12.27 15.24 5.73
N ARG A 12 -13.31 15.66 6.46
CA ARG A 12 -13.44 17.06 6.94
C ARG A 12 -12.36 17.44 7.93
N TYR A 13 -11.75 16.46 8.61
CA TYR A 13 -10.67 16.68 9.55
C TYR A 13 -9.28 16.73 8.89
N ARG A 14 -9.19 16.66 7.56
CA ARG A 14 -7.93 16.64 6.80
C ARG A 14 -6.93 15.61 7.35
N PRO A 15 -7.29 14.31 7.38
CA PRO A 15 -6.42 13.29 7.94
C PRO A 15 -5.15 13.14 7.09
N ASP A 16 -4.01 12.84 7.72
CA ASP A 16 -2.80 12.47 6.98
C ASP A 16 -2.98 11.15 6.23
N ILE A 17 -3.71 10.19 6.83
CA ILE A 17 -4.01 8.88 6.24
C ILE A 17 -5.48 8.52 6.49
N LEU A 18 -6.18 8.09 5.44
CA LEU A 18 -7.48 7.42 5.54
C LEU A 18 -7.29 5.89 5.41
N VAL A 19 -7.68 5.15 6.44
CA VAL A 19 -7.68 3.68 6.43
C VAL A 19 -9.12 3.19 6.34
N VAL A 20 -9.44 2.44 5.29
CA VAL A 20 -10.70 1.69 5.19
C VAL A 20 -10.35 0.22 5.33
N GLY A 21 -10.93 -0.48 6.30
CA GLY A 21 -10.55 -1.87 6.59
C GLY A 21 -10.66 -2.77 5.35
N GLU A 22 -11.82 -2.76 4.71
CA GLU A 22 -12.09 -3.47 3.46
C GLU A 22 -13.06 -2.65 2.60
N VAL A 23 -12.77 -2.53 1.32
CA VAL A 23 -13.68 -1.95 0.33
C VAL A 23 -14.44 -3.07 -0.38
N ARG A 24 -15.77 -2.95 -0.38
CA ARG A 24 -16.72 -3.83 -1.07
C ARG A 24 -17.70 -3.08 -1.98
N GLY A 25 -17.72 -1.75 -1.92
CA GLY A 25 -18.72 -0.92 -2.58
C GLY A 25 -18.33 0.55 -2.73
N ARG A 26 -19.34 1.42 -2.64
CA ARG A 26 -19.25 2.86 -2.96
C ARG A 26 -18.25 3.64 -2.10
N GLU A 27 -17.90 3.14 -0.91
CA GLU A 27 -16.90 3.74 -0.01
C GLU A 27 -15.52 3.91 -0.64
N ILE A 28 -15.20 3.17 -1.70
CA ILE A 28 -13.99 3.40 -2.51
C ILE A 28 -13.89 4.86 -3.00
N SER A 29 -15.03 5.51 -3.25
CA SER A 29 -15.07 6.93 -3.65
C SER A 29 -14.46 7.86 -2.59
N ALA A 30 -14.50 7.48 -1.32
CA ALA A 30 -13.86 8.25 -0.26
C ALA A 30 -12.34 8.15 -0.31
N LEU A 31 -11.78 6.98 -0.67
CA LEU A 31 -10.34 6.83 -0.90
C LEU A 31 -9.88 7.66 -2.10
N VAL A 32 -10.65 7.70 -3.19
CA VAL A 32 -10.35 8.56 -4.36
C VAL A 32 -10.27 10.03 -3.93
N ARG A 33 -11.24 10.49 -3.13
CA ARG A 33 -11.25 11.88 -2.62
C ARG A 33 -10.10 12.15 -1.65
N ALA A 34 -9.79 11.22 -0.75
CA ALA A 34 -8.69 11.34 0.20
C ALA A 34 -7.37 11.60 -0.53
N VAL A 35 -7.07 10.76 -1.52
CA VAL A 35 -5.85 10.86 -2.31
C VAL A 35 -5.82 12.13 -3.15
N ALA A 36 -6.94 12.51 -3.76
CA ALA A 36 -7.05 13.78 -4.50
C ALA A 36 -6.84 15.02 -3.61
N SER A 37 -7.18 14.95 -2.32
CA SER A 37 -6.92 16.01 -1.35
C SER A 37 -5.54 15.96 -0.69
N GLY A 38 -4.69 15.00 -1.07
CA GLY A 38 -3.32 14.85 -0.55
C GLY A 38 -3.19 13.96 0.70
N SER A 39 -4.26 13.33 1.16
CA SER A 39 -4.21 12.34 2.24
C SER A 39 -3.71 11.00 1.70
N GLY A 40 -2.80 10.36 2.43
CA GLY A 40 -2.47 8.95 2.21
C GLY A 40 -3.71 8.07 2.35
N SER A 41 -3.73 6.92 1.68
CA SER A 41 -4.88 6.02 1.73
C SER A 41 -4.44 4.56 1.64
N THR A 42 -5.09 3.71 2.42
CA THR A 42 -4.88 2.26 2.35
C THR A 42 -6.19 1.51 2.64
N THR A 43 -6.34 0.36 1.99
CA THR A 43 -7.48 -0.54 2.18
C THR A 43 -7.09 -1.96 1.87
N THR A 44 -7.89 -2.92 2.36
CA THR A 44 -7.92 -4.26 1.77
C THR A 44 -8.98 -4.35 0.67
N PHE A 45 -8.78 -5.24 -0.28
CA PHE A 45 -9.68 -5.47 -1.42
C PHE A 45 -9.61 -6.95 -1.82
N HIS A 46 -10.74 -7.54 -2.19
CA HIS A 46 -10.78 -8.93 -2.66
C HIS A 46 -10.43 -9.00 -4.15
N ALA A 47 -9.20 -9.41 -4.44
CA ALA A 47 -8.72 -9.70 -5.79
C ALA A 47 -7.55 -10.70 -5.73
N SER A 48 -7.43 -11.54 -6.74
CA SER A 48 -6.35 -12.53 -6.90
C SER A 48 -5.26 -12.08 -7.88
N SER A 49 -5.53 -11.07 -8.71
CA SER A 49 -4.56 -10.45 -9.62
C SER A 49 -4.79 -8.94 -9.79
N PRO A 50 -3.80 -8.18 -10.30
CA PRO A 50 -3.98 -6.78 -10.64
C PRO A 50 -5.13 -6.54 -11.63
N GLU A 51 -5.32 -7.44 -12.60
CA GLU A 51 -6.39 -7.37 -13.61
C GLU A 51 -7.78 -7.54 -12.98
N GLU A 52 -7.92 -8.48 -12.04
CA GLU A 52 -9.16 -8.67 -11.29
C GLU A 52 -9.48 -7.45 -10.42
N TYR A 53 -8.46 -6.90 -9.76
CA TYR A 53 -8.59 -5.64 -9.03
C TYR A 53 -9.08 -4.50 -9.94
N GLU A 54 -8.42 -4.28 -11.08
CA GLU A 54 -8.77 -3.25 -12.07
C GLU A 54 -10.21 -3.41 -12.59
N MET A 55 -10.62 -4.64 -12.90
CA MET A 55 -11.98 -4.93 -13.34
C MET A 55 -12.99 -4.61 -12.23
N ALA A 56 -12.71 -5.02 -10.99
CA ALA A 56 -13.61 -4.79 -9.87
C ALA A 56 -13.76 -3.30 -9.55
N VAL A 57 -12.66 -2.53 -9.47
CA VAL A 57 -12.74 -1.08 -9.19
C VAL A 57 -13.40 -0.31 -10.33
N ARG A 58 -13.22 -0.74 -11.58
CA ARG A 58 -13.91 -0.15 -12.75
C ARG A 58 -15.44 -0.33 -12.68
N ASN A 59 -15.91 -1.43 -12.09
CA ASN A 59 -17.34 -1.66 -11.87
C ASN A 59 -17.90 -0.85 -10.69
N LEU A 60 -17.06 -0.51 -9.71
CA LEU A 60 -17.46 0.24 -8.51
C LEU A 60 -17.46 1.77 -8.69
N LEU A 61 -16.71 2.27 -9.68
CA LEU A 61 -16.45 3.70 -9.87
C LEU A 61 -16.88 4.21 -11.25
N PRO A 62 -17.41 5.43 -11.34
CA PRO A 62 -17.44 6.20 -12.59
C PRO A 62 -16.04 6.31 -13.21
N ARG A 63 -15.98 6.45 -14.55
CA ARG A 63 -14.73 6.40 -15.33
C ARG A 63 -13.68 7.41 -14.85
N ASP A 64 -14.09 8.63 -14.54
CA ASP A 64 -13.24 9.70 -14.03
C ASP A 64 -12.64 9.36 -12.65
N LEU A 65 -13.44 8.85 -11.72
CA LEU A 65 -12.97 8.42 -10.40
C LEU A 65 -12.06 7.20 -10.49
N TYR A 66 -12.36 6.27 -11.40
CA TYR A 66 -11.50 5.13 -11.69
C TYR A 66 -10.13 5.57 -12.21
N THR A 67 -10.09 6.48 -13.18
CA THR A 67 -8.83 7.03 -13.71
C THR A 67 -8.02 7.71 -12.60
N MET A 68 -8.67 8.52 -11.74
CA MET A 68 -8.00 9.14 -10.60
C MET A 68 -7.45 8.10 -9.62
N LEU A 69 -8.22 7.06 -9.29
CA LEU A 69 -7.75 6.00 -8.40
C LEU A 69 -6.54 5.27 -9.00
N SER A 70 -6.64 4.86 -10.26
CA SER A 70 -5.60 4.07 -10.94
C SER A 70 -4.28 4.85 -11.01
N LEU A 71 -4.33 6.14 -11.34
CA LEU A 71 -3.13 7.01 -11.40
C LEU A 71 -2.46 7.22 -10.05
N ASN A 72 -3.22 7.16 -8.95
CA ASN A 72 -2.69 7.43 -7.62
C ASN A 72 -2.51 6.19 -6.73
N THR A 73 -2.87 4.99 -7.20
CA THR A 73 -2.62 3.76 -6.47
C THR A 73 -1.14 3.41 -6.58
N ALA A 74 -0.40 3.57 -5.47
CA ALA A 74 1.04 3.35 -5.47
C ALA A 74 1.41 1.86 -5.57
N LEU A 75 0.78 1.02 -4.77
CA LEU A 75 1.14 -0.39 -4.63
C LEU A 75 -0.11 -1.28 -4.56
N LEU A 76 -0.01 -2.47 -5.18
CA LEU A 76 -0.89 -3.60 -4.88
C LEU A 76 -0.08 -4.69 -4.18
N ILE A 77 -0.52 -5.10 -2.99
CA ILE A 77 0.15 -6.11 -2.17
C ILE A 77 -0.80 -7.31 -2.06
N PHE A 78 -0.43 -8.42 -2.70
CA PHE A 78 -1.20 -9.66 -2.66
C PHE A 78 -0.72 -10.52 -1.50
N VAL A 79 -1.65 -10.95 -0.65
CA VAL A 79 -1.39 -11.85 0.48
C VAL A 79 -2.04 -13.19 0.19
N SER A 80 -1.27 -14.27 0.27
CA SER A 80 -1.76 -15.63 0.02
C SER A 80 -1.47 -16.56 1.20
N ARG A 81 -2.21 -17.66 1.29
CA ARG A 81 -1.91 -18.78 2.19
C ARG A 81 -1.01 -19.75 1.44
N ILE A 82 0.24 -19.86 1.87
CA ILE A 82 1.19 -20.82 1.32
C ILE A 82 1.43 -21.95 2.32
N ARG A 83 1.65 -23.15 1.79
CA ARG A 83 2.06 -24.30 2.60
C ARG A 83 3.56 -24.28 2.75
N ILE A 84 4.03 -24.16 3.99
CA ILE A 84 5.44 -24.25 4.35
C ILE A 84 5.58 -25.51 5.20
N GLU A 85 6.24 -26.52 4.63
CA GLU A 85 6.37 -27.86 5.23
C GLU A 85 4.99 -28.43 5.62
N ASN A 86 4.72 -28.54 6.93
CA ASN A 86 3.48 -29.05 7.50
C ASN A 86 2.53 -27.97 8.02
N SER A 87 2.84 -26.69 7.79
CA SER A 87 2.05 -25.56 8.27
C SER A 87 1.49 -24.72 7.13
N LEU A 88 0.32 -24.11 7.34
CA LEU A 88 -0.21 -23.06 6.47
C LEU A 88 0.15 -21.71 7.07
N ALA A 89 0.87 -20.90 6.30
CA ALA A 89 1.25 -19.55 6.69
C ALA A 89 0.67 -18.53 5.71
N ARG A 90 0.20 -17.39 6.24
CA ARG A 90 -0.07 -16.20 5.42
C ARG A 90 1.24 -15.48 5.12
N ARG A 91 1.49 -15.20 3.85
CA ARG A 91 2.67 -14.47 3.37
C ARG A 91 2.26 -13.47 2.31
N ILE A 92 3.04 -12.40 2.18
CA ILE A 92 3.02 -11.56 0.98
C ILE A 92 3.47 -12.47 -0.17
N TRP A 93 2.60 -12.60 -1.17
CA TRP A 93 2.83 -13.41 -2.34
C TRP A 93 3.47 -12.59 -3.44
N LYS A 94 2.89 -11.41 -3.75
CA LYS A 94 3.39 -10.51 -4.79
C LYS A 94 3.17 -9.06 -4.40
N VAL A 95 4.07 -8.19 -4.82
CA VAL A 95 3.91 -6.73 -4.75
C VAL A 95 4.07 -6.16 -6.15
N TYR A 96 3.10 -5.35 -6.54
CA TYR A 96 3.12 -4.60 -7.78
C TYR A 96 3.20 -3.11 -7.49
N GLU A 97 3.95 -2.38 -8.31
CA GLU A 97 3.89 -0.93 -8.38
C GLU A 97 3.29 -0.48 -9.72
N ARG A 98 2.71 0.71 -9.75
CA ARG A 98 2.18 1.31 -10.98
C ARG A 98 3.27 2.11 -11.69
N VAL A 99 3.60 1.76 -12.93
CA VAL A 99 4.54 2.50 -13.79
C VAL A 99 3.93 2.65 -15.18
N ASN A 100 3.82 3.88 -15.68
CA ASN A 100 3.28 4.19 -17.02
C ASN A 100 1.94 3.47 -17.33
N ASP A 101 0.98 3.52 -16.40
CA ASP A 101 -0.32 2.86 -16.53
C ASP A 101 -0.29 1.32 -16.62
N GLU A 102 0.80 0.70 -16.20
CA GLU A 102 0.94 -0.75 -16.08
C GLU A 102 1.33 -1.17 -14.66
N TRP A 103 0.90 -2.38 -14.28
CA TRP A 103 1.28 -3.00 -13.01
C TRP A 103 2.56 -3.80 -13.21
N ARG A 104 3.65 -3.35 -12.57
CA ARG A 104 4.94 -4.03 -12.61
C ARG A 104 5.19 -4.77 -11.31
N GLU A 105 5.43 -6.08 -11.40
CA GLU A 105 5.82 -6.89 -10.24
C GLU A 105 7.23 -6.50 -9.76
N ILE A 106 7.35 -6.11 -8.50
CA ILE A 106 8.62 -5.74 -7.84
C ILE A 106 9.03 -6.72 -6.75
N TYR A 107 8.12 -7.58 -6.31
CA TYR A 107 8.38 -8.64 -5.34
C TYR A 107 7.47 -9.83 -5.60
N GLY A 108 8.02 -11.03 -5.45
CA GLY A 108 7.37 -12.32 -5.62
C GLY A 108 8.33 -13.47 -5.30
N PRO A 109 7.87 -14.73 -5.31
CA PRO A 109 8.70 -15.88 -4.95
C PRO A 109 9.86 -16.12 -5.92
N GLU A 110 9.66 -15.74 -7.17
CA GLU A 110 10.64 -15.89 -8.26
C GLU A 110 11.34 -14.57 -8.61
N ASN A 111 10.91 -13.47 -7.99
CA ASN A 111 11.32 -12.13 -8.37
C ASN A 111 11.46 -11.23 -7.14
N ASP A 112 12.68 -10.91 -6.74
CA ASP A 112 12.94 -9.88 -5.73
C ASP A 112 13.65 -8.70 -6.38
N SER A 113 12.85 -7.78 -6.92
CA SER A 113 13.30 -6.62 -7.68
C SER A 113 12.96 -5.31 -6.98
N ILE A 114 12.81 -5.33 -5.65
CA ILE A 114 12.38 -4.16 -4.84
C ILE A 114 13.29 -2.95 -5.10
N TYR A 115 14.62 -3.16 -5.13
CA TYR A 115 15.59 -2.08 -5.38
C TYR A 115 15.46 -1.44 -6.78
N THR A 116 14.82 -2.12 -7.72
CA THR A 116 14.56 -1.57 -9.06
C THR A 116 13.30 -0.69 -9.12
N SER A 117 12.51 -0.63 -8.04
CA SER A 117 11.24 0.11 -7.96
C SER A 117 11.38 1.56 -8.45
N TYR A 118 10.50 1.93 -9.38
CA TYR A 118 10.36 3.29 -9.86
C TYR A 118 9.89 4.23 -8.75
N ILE A 119 8.93 3.78 -7.92
CA ILE A 119 8.41 4.59 -6.82
C ILE A 119 9.50 4.90 -5.80
N LEU A 120 10.32 3.91 -5.41
CA LEU A 120 11.42 4.12 -4.48
C LEU A 120 12.45 5.11 -5.04
N LYS A 121 12.86 4.95 -6.30
CA LYS A 121 13.78 5.90 -6.97
C LYS A 121 13.21 7.31 -7.10
N ARG A 122 11.89 7.44 -7.29
CA ARG A 122 11.21 8.74 -7.32
C ARG A 122 11.19 9.37 -5.92
N LEU A 123 10.93 8.57 -4.89
CA LEU A 123 10.91 9.03 -3.50
C LEU A 123 12.29 9.43 -3.02
N SER A 124 13.35 8.70 -3.37
CA SER A 124 14.72 9.03 -2.96
C SER A 124 15.12 10.41 -3.44
N ARG A 125 14.85 10.75 -4.71
CA ARG A 125 15.08 12.10 -5.25
C ARG A 125 14.28 13.17 -4.52
N ARG A 126 13.01 12.90 -4.21
CA ARG A 126 12.14 13.85 -3.49
C ARG A 126 12.61 14.09 -2.06
N LEU A 127 13.14 13.06 -1.41
CA LEU A 127 13.62 13.09 -0.04
C LEU A 127 15.10 13.44 0.08
N LEU A 128 15.79 13.68 -1.04
CA LEU A 128 17.24 13.93 -1.11
C LEU A 128 18.06 12.81 -0.45
N ILE A 129 17.62 11.56 -0.67
CA ILE A 129 18.34 10.36 -0.24
C ILE A 129 19.24 9.93 -1.41
N ASP A 130 20.55 10.11 -1.24
CA ASP A 130 21.55 9.79 -2.27
C ASP A 130 21.65 8.28 -2.52
N ASP A 131 21.68 7.49 -1.45
CA ASP A 131 21.76 6.04 -1.49
C ASP A 131 20.52 5.40 -0.86
N ILE A 132 19.52 5.14 -1.71
CA ILE A 132 18.26 4.52 -1.29
C ILE A 132 18.43 3.06 -0.89
N GLU A 133 19.40 2.35 -1.48
CA GLU A 133 19.64 0.95 -1.16
C GLU A 133 20.22 0.85 0.25
N ALA A 134 21.21 1.68 0.59
CA ALA A 134 21.75 1.75 1.95
C ALA A 134 20.69 2.16 2.99
N ASP A 135 19.80 3.11 2.68
CA ASP A 135 18.70 3.50 3.57
C ASP A 135 17.71 2.33 3.80
N LEU A 136 17.35 1.60 2.74
CA LEU A 136 16.47 0.43 2.83
C LEU A 136 17.11 -0.72 3.63
N GLU A 137 18.40 -1.00 3.39
CA GLU A 137 19.14 -2.00 4.16
C GLU A 137 19.21 -1.63 5.64
N TYR A 138 19.48 -0.36 5.94
CA TYR A 138 19.53 0.14 7.31
C TYR A 138 18.18 -0.06 8.03
N ARG A 139 17.08 0.35 7.40
CA ARG A 139 15.72 0.14 7.92
C ARG A 139 15.39 -1.34 8.10
N THR A 140 15.82 -2.18 7.17
CA THR A 140 15.61 -3.64 7.22
C THR A 140 16.34 -4.25 8.41
N LYS A 141 17.61 -3.89 8.63
CA LYS A 141 18.41 -4.35 9.78
C LYS A 141 17.76 -3.95 11.11
N ILE A 142 17.26 -2.71 11.21
CA ILE A 142 16.55 -2.22 12.40
C ILE A 142 15.28 -3.07 12.65
N LEU A 143 14.44 -3.28 11.63
CA LEU A 143 13.21 -4.06 11.77
C LEU A 143 13.49 -5.52 12.15
N MET A 144 14.47 -6.17 11.52
CA MET A 144 14.84 -7.56 11.81
C MET A 144 15.46 -7.74 13.19
N SER A 145 16.09 -6.71 13.74
CA SER A 145 16.62 -6.72 15.12
C SER A 145 15.55 -6.55 16.20
N THR A 146 14.31 -6.19 15.81
CA THR A 146 13.24 -5.87 16.75
C THR A 146 12.50 -7.12 17.20
N GLN A 147 12.20 -7.22 18.49
CA GLN A 147 11.32 -8.27 19.00
C GLN A 147 9.93 -8.16 18.36
N GLN A 148 9.37 -9.28 17.91
CA GLN A 148 8.00 -9.30 17.39
C GLN A 148 7.00 -8.85 18.47
N GLY A 149 6.10 -7.96 18.10
CA GLY A 149 5.08 -7.40 19.00
C GLY A 149 4.75 -5.96 18.64
N PHE A 150 3.50 -5.57 18.82
CA PHE A 150 3.04 -4.23 18.48
C PHE A 150 3.81 -3.17 19.28
N GLU A 151 3.90 -3.31 20.61
CA GLU A 151 4.55 -2.29 21.45
C GLU A 151 6.05 -2.16 21.13
N SER A 152 6.72 -3.28 20.85
CA SER A 152 8.15 -3.31 20.49
C SER A 152 8.41 -2.57 19.17
N VAL A 153 7.60 -2.85 18.15
CA VAL A 153 7.70 -2.19 16.84
C VAL A 153 7.33 -0.70 16.95
N GLU A 154 6.28 -0.37 17.69
CA GLU A 154 5.86 1.02 17.90
C GLU A 154 6.96 1.84 18.57
N LYS A 155 7.54 1.34 19.67
CA LYS A 155 8.63 2.00 20.40
C LYS A 155 9.87 2.22 19.53
N LEU A 156 10.21 1.22 18.72
CA LEU A 156 11.31 1.29 17.77
C LEU A 156 11.06 2.37 16.71
N LEU A 157 9.87 2.39 16.10
CA LEU A 157 9.52 3.37 15.07
C LEU A 157 9.47 4.79 15.63
N LYS A 158 8.91 4.98 16.84
CA LYS A 158 8.94 6.27 17.57
C LYS A 158 10.36 6.78 17.77
N LYS A 159 11.25 5.92 18.26
CA LYS A 159 12.68 6.24 18.41
C LYS A 159 13.35 6.59 17.07
N PHE A 160 13.07 5.82 16.02
CA PHE A 160 13.64 6.02 14.69
C PHE A 160 13.20 7.36 14.08
N TYR A 161 11.91 7.67 14.13
CA TYR A 161 11.34 8.90 13.58
C TYR A 161 11.39 10.11 14.53
N ARG A 162 11.86 9.91 15.77
CA ARG A 162 11.98 10.94 16.82
C ARG A 162 10.62 11.58 17.18
N VAL A 163 9.60 10.75 17.33
CA VAL A 163 8.22 11.13 17.71
C VAL A 163 7.77 10.41 18.97
#